data_AF-A0A523H7C5-F1
#
_entry.id   AF-A0A523H7C5-F1
#
_cell.length_a   1.000
_cell.length_b   1.000
_cell.length_c   1.000
_cell.angle_alpha   90.00
_cell.angle_beta   90.00
_cell.angle_gamma   90.00
#
_symmetry.space_group_name_H-M   'P 1'
#
loop_
_entity.id
_entity.type
_entity.pdbx_description
1 polymer ?
#
loop_
_entity_poly.entity_id
_entity_poly.type
_entity_poly.pdbx_seq_one_letter_code
_entity_poly.pdbx_strand_id
1 'polypeptide(L)' 'ESRQFDAREFRILASQQVIDLFLDEESQSLSQLGDFIAKPISLQVETTYVQEQYDVILM' A
#
# COMPACT_ATOMS: atom_id res chain seq x y z
N GLU A 1 4.16 -15.34 -22.50
CA GLU A 1 4.48 -15.41 -21.06
C GLU A 1 3.79 -14.26 -20.34
N SER A 2 2.54 -14.46 -19.93
CA SER A 2 1.86 -13.49 -19.06
C SER A 2 2.16 -13.93 -17.64
N ARG A 3 3.19 -13.32 -17.02
CA ARG A 3 3.40 -13.44 -15.58
C ARG A 3 2.21 -12.76 -14.92
N GLN A 4 1.12 -13.51 -14.79
CA GLN A 4 0.06 -13.26 -13.84
C GLN A 4 0.77 -13.19 -12.50
N PHE A 5 1.06 -11.98 -12.02
CA PHE A 5 1.60 -11.77 -10.70
C PHE A 5 0.51 -12.23 -9.75
N ASP A 6 0.60 -13.49 -9.32
CA ASP A 6 -0.24 -14.13 -8.31
C ASP A 6 0.13 -13.55 -6.94
N ALA A 7 0.12 -12.22 -6.84
CA ALA A 7 0.48 -11.49 -5.64
C ALA A 7 -0.67 -11.69 -4.66
N ARG A 8 -0.46 -12.48 -3.62
CA ARG A 8 -1.43 -12.77 -2.58
C ARG A 8 -1.64 -11.59 -1.65
N GLU A 9 -0.66 -10.70 -1.54
CA GLU A 9 -0.75 -9.48 -0.75
C GLU A 9 -0.10 -8.28 -1.45
N PHE A 10 -0.61 -7.09 -1.14
CA PHE A 10 -0.01 -5.83 -1.54
C PHE A 10 0.65 -5.20 -0.31
N ARG A 11 1.89 -4.74 -0.46
CA ARG A 11 2.57 -3.96 0.57
C ARG A 11 2.98 -2.61 0.04
N ILE A 12 2.53 -1.56 0.71
CA ILE A 12 2.87 -0.18 0.39
C ILE A 12 3.91 0.29 1.40
N LEU A 13 5.06 0.73 0.90
CA LEU A 13 6.14 1.35 1.67
C LEU A 13 6.10 2.84 1.39
N ALA A 14 5.91 3.65 2.42
CA ALA A 14 5.88 5.11 2.29
C ALA A 14 6.37 5.78 3.57
N SER A 15 6.61 7.08 3.51
CA SER A 15 6.99 7.85 4.69
C SER A 15 5.91 7.84 5.77
N GLN A 16 6.30 8.08 7.02
CA GLN A 16 5.38 8.04 8.16
C GLN A 16 4.19 8.99 7.98
N GLN A 17 4.41 10.19 7.45
CA GLN A 17 3.35 11.18 7.24
C GLN A 17 2.31 10.70 6.21
N VAL A 18 2.74 10.01 5.16
CA VAL A 18 1.85 9.46 4.14
C VAL A 18 1.03 8.30 4.70
N ILE A 19 1.67 7.44 5.49
CA ILE A 19 1.00 6.29 6.14
C ILE A 19 -0.04 6.79 7.14
N ASP A 20 0.28 7.81 7.94
CA ASP A 20 -0.64 8.41 8.91
C ASP A 20 -1.85 9.06 8.22
N LEU A 21 -1.61 9.80 7.13
CA LEU A 21 -2.66 10.34 6.27
C LEU A 21 -3.58 9.24 5.72
N PHE A 22 -3.00 8.13 5.27
CA PHE A 22 -3.74 6.99 4.77
C PHE A 22 -4.55 6.26 5.85
N LEU A 23 -4.07 6.24 7.09
CA LEU A 23 -4.74 5.59 8.21
C LEU A 23 -5.82 6.46 8.85
N ASP A 24 -5.65 7.79 8.82
CA ASP A 24 -6.58 8.74 9.44
C ASP A 24 -7.59 9.28 8.42
N GLU A 25 -7.11 9.95 7.36
CA GLU A 25 -7.96 10.66 6.39
C GLU A 25 -8.43 9.75 5.24
N GLU A 26 -7.53 8.97 4.64
CA GLU A 26 -7.81 8.17 3.43
C GLU A 26 -8.08 6.67 3.73
N SER A 27 -8.42 6.34 4.97
CA SER A 27 -8.63 4.96 5.42
C SER A 27 -9.77 4.25 4.69
N GLN A 28 -10.82 5.02 4.34
CA GLN A 28 -11.94 4.51 3.56
C GLN A 28 -11.53 4.16 2.13
N SER A 29 -10.70 5.01 1.50
CA SER A 29 -10.13 4.79 0.17
C SER A 29 -9.31 3.49 0.15
N LEU A 30 -8.47 3.27 1.16
CA LEU A 30 -7.70 2.03 1.30
C LEU A 30 -8.57 0.79 1.49
N SER A 31 -9.63 0.89 2.30
CA SER A 31 -10.54 -0.23 2.52
C SER A 31 -11.29 -0.60 1.24
N GLN A 32 -11.75 0.39 0.47
CA GLN A 32 -12.38 0.17 -0.84
C GLN A 32 -11.41 -0.44 -1.84
N LEU A 33 -10.16 0.03 -1.83
CA LEU A 33 -9.12 -0.51 -2.69
C LEU A 33 -8.87 -1.98 -2.36
N GLY A 34 -8.71 -2.33 -1.08
CA GLY A 34 -8.52 -3.72 -0.63
C GLY A 34 -9.66 -4.65 -1.00
N ASP A 35 -10.91 -4.17 -0.90
CA ASP A 35 -12.10 -4.91 -1.35
C ASP A 35 -12.11 -5.11 -2.88
N PHE A 36 -11.74 -4.08 -3.63
CA PHE A 36 -11.70 -4.11 -5.09
C PHE A 36 -10.67 -5.11 -5.66
N ILE A 37 -9.45 -5.13 -5.10
CA ILE A 37 -8.42 -6.12 -5.47
C ILE A 37 -8.62 -7.47 -4.80
N ALA A 38 -9.61 -7.60 -3.89
CA ALA A 38 -9.90 -8.80 -3.10
C ALA A 38 -8.67 -9.39 -2.39
N LYS A 39 -7.71 -8.52 -2.02
CA LYS A 39 -6.40 -8.89 -1.49
C LYS A 39 -6.04 -7.97 -0.32
N PRO A 40 -5.42 -8.50 0.74
CA PRO A 40 -5.00 -7.69 1.87
C PRO A 40 -3.93 -6.67 1.43
N ILE A 41 -4.12 -5.42 1.85
CA ILE A 41 -3.14 -4.34 1.69
C ILE A 41 -2.48 -4.13 3.06
N SER A 42 -1.15 -4.20 3.09
CA SER A 42 -0.32 -3.87 4.25
C SER A 42 0.38 -2.56 4.03
N LEU A 43 0.43 -1.72 5.05
CA LEU A 43 1.15 -0.46 5.06
C LEU A 43 2.42 -0.62 5.91
N GLN A 44 3.56 -0.19 5.38
CA GLN A 44 4.83 -0.17 6.10
C GLN A 44 5.45 1.22 6.03
N VAL A 45 5.82 1.75 7.19
CA VAL A 45 6.52 3.03 7.30
C VAL A 45 7.99 2.82 6.96
N GLU A 46 8.50 3.57 5.98
CA GLU A 46 9.93 3.72 5.73
C GLU A 46 10.42 5.11 6.10
N THR A 47 11.31 5.17 7.09
CA THR A 47 11.84 6.43 7.65
C THR A 47 12.87 7.09 6.74
N THR A 48 13.43 6.35 5.78
CA THR A 48 14.38 6.87 4.79
C THR A 48 13.65 7.53 3.62
N TYR A 49 12.36 7.23 3.43
CA TYR A 49 11.58 7.73 2.29
C TYR A 49 11.06 9.15 2.59
N VAL A 50 11.19 10.04 1.61
CA VAL A 50 10.53 11.35 1.63
C VAL A 50 9.04 11.17 1.27
N GLN A 51 8.22 12.19 1.52
CA GLN A 51 6.78 12.16 1.21
C GLN A 51 6.45 11.74 -0.24
N GLU A 52 7.31 12.10 -1.20
CA GLU A 52 7.12 11.79 -2.62
C GLU A 52 7.62 10.38 -3.01
N GLN A 53 8.32 9.69 -2.11
CA GLN A 53 8.84 8.34 -2.35
C GLN A 53 7.91 7.30 -1.75
N TYR A 54 7.45 6.39 -2.59
CA TYR A 54 6.70 5.22 -2.18
C TYR A 54 7.02 4.04 -3.08
N ASP A 55 6.93 2.85 -2.52
CA ASP A 55 7.10 1.58 -3.21
C ASP A 55 5.86 0.70 -2.99
N VAL A 56 5.46 -0.03 -4.03
CA VAL A 56 4.36 -0.99 -3.95
C VAL A 56 4.90 -2.36 -4.33
N ILE A 57 4.98 -3.24 -3.34
CA ILE A 57 5.45 -4.61 -3.50
C ILE A 57 4.25 -5.54 -3.63
N LEU A 58 4.33 -6.39 -4.64
CA LEU A 58 3.43 -7.51 -4.91
C LEU A 58 4.11 -8.79 -4.40
N MET A 59 3.55 -9.44 -3.39
CA MET A 59 4.06 -10.70 -2.80
C MET A 59 3.12 -11.86 -3.05
#